data_AF-A0A9P6CMQ5-F1
#
_entry.id   AF-A0A9P6CMQ5-F1
#
_cell.length_a   1.000
_cell.length_b   1.000
_cell.length_c   1.000
_cell.angle_alpha   90.00
_cell.angle_beta   90.00
_cell.angle_gamma   90.00
#
_symmetry.space_group_name_H-M   'P 1'
#
loop_
_entity.id
_entity.type
_entity.pdbx_description
1 polymer ?
#
loop_
_entity_poly.entity_id
_entity_poly.type
_entity_poly.pdbx_seq_one_letter_code
_entity_poly.pdbx_strand_id
1 'polypeptide(L)' 'MLDCGAFSAYIHEDYVLCHNLETTPLPHPIPVYNADGSMNRSGSIKSTIKLTMKIKDHLEILTFTVTNIG' A
#
# COMPACT_ATOMS: atom_id res chain seq x y z
N MET A 1 0.59 -7.97 7.75
CA MET A 1 -0.20 -7.74 8.98
C MET A 1 -1.67 -7.79 8.62
N LEU A 2 -2.56 -8.15 9.55
CA LEU A 2 -4.01 -8.02 9.36
C LEU A 2 -4.47 -6.81 10.17
N ASP A 3 -5.03 -5.83 9.49
CA ASP A 3 -5.55 -4.60 10.09
C ASP A 3 -7.00 -4.41 9.64
N CYS A 4 -7.93 -4.53 10.58
CA CYS A 4 -9.36 -4.35 10.32
C CYS A 4 -9.79 -2.88 10.36
N GLY A 5 -8.92 -1.96 10.82
CA GLY A 5 -9.15 -0.52 10.77
C GLY A 5 -8.68 0.12 9.47
N ALA A 6 -7.93 -0.61 8.65
CA ALA A 6 -7.45 -0.15 7.36
C ALA A 6 -8.60 -0.02 6.34
N PHE A 7 -8.76 1.18 5.77
CA PHE A 7 -9.74 1.42 4.71
C PHE A 7 -9.36 0.72 3.39
N SER A 8 -8.07 0.55 3.13
CA SER A 8 -7.54 -0.07 1.91
C SER A 8 -6.35 -0.96 2.22
N ALA A 9 -5.92 -1.77 1.26
CA ALA A 9 -4.71 -2.55 1.41
C ALA A 9 -3.45 -1.71 1.11
N TYR A 10 -2.38 -1.96 1.86
CA TYR A 10 -1.10 -1.26 1.76
C TYR A 10 0.04 -2.23 1.50
N ILE A 11 1.04 -1.80 0.74
CA ILE A 11 2.29 -2.54 0.52
C ILE A 11 3.48 -1.62 0.71
N HIS A 12 4.50 -2.13 1.41
CA HIS A 12 5.71 -1.38 1.71
C HIS A 12 6.53 -1.12 0.45
N GLU A 13 7.07 0.09 0.33
CA GLU A 13 7.88 0.54 -0.82
C GLU A 13 9.09 -0.35 -1.03
N ASP A 14 9.83 -0.68 0.03
CA ASP A 14 10.99 -1.58 -0.07
C ASP A 14 10.62 -2.96 -0.63
N TYR A 15 9.43 -3.49 -0.30
CA TYR A 15 9.00 -4.78 -0.85
C TYR A 15 8.78 -4.69 -2.36
N VAL A 16 8.17 -3.60 -2.83
CA VAL A 16 7.98 -3.31 -4.25
C VAL A 16 9.33 -3.21 -4.97
N LEU A 17 10.27 -2.46 -4.39
CA LEU A 17 11.61 -2.26 -4.95
C LEU A 17 12.44 -3.55 -4.99
N CYS A 18 12.51 -4.28 -3.87
CA CYS A 18 13.29 -5.52 -3.76
C CYS A 18 12.82 -6.62 -4.73
N HIS A 19 11.52 -6.64 -5.06
CA HIS A 19 10.93 -7.62 -5.98
C HIS A 19 10.72 -7.07 -7.40
N ASN A 20 11.17 -5.83 -7.66
CA ASN A 20 11.09 -5.16 -8.95
C ASN A 20 9.65 -5.16 -9.52
N LEU A 21 8.67 -4.88 -8.66
CA LEU A 21 7.26 -4.94 -9.02
C LEU A 21 6.83 -3.65 -9.72
N GLU A 22 6.13 -3.78 -10.84
CA GLU A 22 5.60 -2.63 -11.57
C GLU A 22 4.42 -2.00 -10.84
N THR A 23 4.44 -0.67 -10.71
CA THR A 23 3.38 0.11 -10.07
C THR A 23 2.71 1.04 -11.07
N THR A 24 1.43 1.31 -10.86
CA THR A 24 0.66 2.29 -11.63
C THR A 24 0.65 3.63 -10.87
N PRO A 25 1.10 4.74 -11.48
CA PRO A 25 1.04 6.05 -10.83
C PRO A 25 -0.40 6.52 -10.64
N LEU A 26 -0.65 7.22 -9.53
CA LEU A 26 -1.92 7.90 -9.28
C LEU A 26 -1.95 9.24 -10.02
N PRO A 27 -3.13 9.68 -10.49
CA PRO A 27 -3.27 10.99 -11.13
C PRO A 27 -3.00 12.15 -10.16
N HIS A 28 -3.29 11.95 -8.87
CA HIS A 28 -3.01 12.91 -7.80
C HIS A 28 -2.47 12.17 -6.56
N PRO A 29 -1.40 12.68 -5.91
CA PRO A 29 -0.90 12.10 -4.67
C PRO A 29 -1.92 12.19 -3.54
N ILE A 30 -1.97 11.17 -2.68
CA ILE A 30 -2.87 11.12 -1.52
C ILE A 30 -2.04 11.37 -0.25
N PRO A 31 -2.30 12.43 0.54
CA PRO A 31 -1.57 12.68 1.77
C PRO A 31 -1.87 11.60 2.82
N VAL A 32 -0.84 11.14 3.51
CA VAL A 32 -0.96 10.14 4.59
C VAL A 32 -0.63 10.81 5.91
N TYR A 33 -1.51 10.61 6.89
CA TYR A 33 -1.33 11.06 8.27
C TYR A 33 -1.29 9.84 9.20
N ASN A 34 -0.44 9.90 10.20
CA ASN A 34 -0.39 8.88 11.25
C ASN A 34 -1.59 9.05 12.20
N ALA A 35 -1.80 8.08 13.09
CA ALA A 35 -2.91 8.12 14.05
C ALA A 35 -2.87 9.34 15.00
N ASP A 36 -1.68 9.91 15.24
CA ASP A 36 -1.50 11.14 16.02
C ASP A 36 -1.74 12.43 15.23
N GLY A 37 -2.10 12.33 13.94
CA GLY A 37 -2.33 13.46 13.04
C GLY A 37 -1.08 14.06 12.42
N SER A 38 0.12 13.57 12.73
CA SER A 38 1.35 13.99 12.07
C SER A 38 1.42 13.48 10.62
N MET A 39 2.14 14.21 9.75
CA MET A 39 2.37 13.73 8.38
C MET A 39 3.23 12.48 8.40
N ASN A 40 2.83 11.46 7.63
CA ASN A 40 3.61 10.24 7.51
C ASN A 40 5.00 10.55 6.92
N ARG A 41 6.06 9.91 7.45
CA ARG A 41 7.45 10.19 7.04
C ARG A 41 7.75 9.78 5.61
N SER A 42 7.07 8.76 5.09
CA SER A 42 7.15 8.37 3.68
C SER A 42 6.36 9.32 2.77
N GLY A 43 5.64 10.28 3.34
CA GLY A 43 4.90 11.30 2.62
C GLY A 43 3.62 10.76 2.01
N SER A 44 3.26 11.31 0.85
CA SER A 44 2.01 10.96 0.16
C SER A 44 2.15 9.68 -0.66
N ILE A 45 1.07 8.90 -0.74
CA ILE A 45 0.93 7.79 -1.70
C ILE A 45 0.92 8.37 -3.11
N LYS A 46 1.74 7.79 -4.00
CA LYS A 46 1.86 8.23 -5.40
C LYS A 46 1.53 7.14 -6.41
N SER A 47 1.46 5.88 -5.99
CA SER A 47 1.22 4.76 -6.89
C SER A 47 0.45 3.64 -6.19
N THR A 48 -0.12 2.77 -7.02
CA THR A 48 -0.81 1.55 -6.61
C THR A 48 -0.24 0.37 -7.36
N ILE A 49 -0.52 -0.83 -6.87
CA ILE A 49 -0.19 -2.08 -7.56
C ILE A 49 -1.32 -3.08 -7.39
N LYS A 50 -1.64 -3.81 -8.46
CA LYS A 50 -2.62 -4.89 -8.42
C LYS A 50 -1.90 -6.22 -8.27
N LEU A 51 -2.15 -6.94 -7.19
CA LEU A 51 -1.52 -8.22 -6.89
C LEU A 51 -2.55 -9.31 -6.67
N THR A 52 -2.19 -10.54 -7.03
CA THR A 52 -2.94 -11.72 -6.65
C THR A 52 -2.46 -12.18 -5.28
N MET A 53 -3.32 -12.15 -4.29
CA MET A 53 -3.07 -12.64 -2.95
C MET A 53 -3.71 -14.02 -2.78
N LYS A 54 -2.92 -14.97 -2.27
CA LYS A 54 -3.41 -16.31 -1.92
C LYS A 54 -3.28 -16.53 -0.43
N ILE A 55 -4.38 -16.86 0.24
CA ILE A 55 -4.42 -17.24 1.65
C ILE A 55 -5.08 -18.62 1.73
N LYS A 56 -4.29 -19.65 2.03
CA LYS A 56 -4.72 -21.06 1.98
C LYS A 56 -5.33 -21.40 0.62
N ASP A 57 -6.62 -21.72 0.58
CA ASP A 57 -7.43 -22.07 -0.57
C ASP A 57 -8.17 -20.87 -1.20
N HIS A 58 -8.10 -19.69 -0.57
CA HIS A 58 -8.66 -18.45 -1.11
C HIS A 58 -7.64 -17.71 -1.98
N LEU A 59 -8.08 -17.23 -3.14
CA LEU A 59 -7.30 -16.41 -4.06
C LEU A 59 -8.12 -15.19 -4.44
N GLU A 60 -7.51 -14.02 -4.28
CA GLU A 60 -8.15 -12.74 -4.51
C GLU A 60 -7.19 -11.76 -5.19
N ILE A 61 -7.71 -10.95 -6.09
CA ILE A 61 -6.93 -9.88 -6.73
C ILE A 61 -7.25 -8.58 -6.01
N LEU A 62 -6.25 -8.00 -5.35
CA LEU A 62 -6.38 -6.78 -4.57
C LEU A 62 -5.52 -5.66 -5.16
N THR A 63 -6.00 -4.43 -5.01
CA THR A 63 -5.22 -3.22 -5.30
C THR A 63 -4.61 -2.73 -3.99
N PHE A 64 -3.28 -2.64 -3.96
CA PHE A 64 -2.52 -2.09 -2.85
C PHE A 64 -2.08 -0.67 -3.17
N THR A 65 -2.17 0.21 -2.18
CA THR A 65 -1.48 1.49 -2.20
C THR A 65 -0.03 1.29 -1.76
N VAL A 66 0.90 1.91 -2.48
CA VAL A 66 2.34 1.79 -2.20
C VAL A 66 2.73 2.90 -1.24
N THR A 67 3.01 2.53 0.02
CA THR A 67 3.40 3.46 1.09
C THR A 67 3.89 2.69 2.31
N ASN A 68 4.78 3.30 3.08
CA ASN A 68 5.23 2.74 4.36
C ASN A 68 4.35 3.28 5.48
N ILE A 69 3.44 2.43 5.94
CA ILE A 69 2.68 2.66 7.16
C ILE A 69 3.48 2.12 8.35
N GLY A 70 3.57 2.91 9.42
CA GLY A 70 4.34 2.64 10.64
C GLY A 70 3.44 2.33 11.83
#